data_AF-A0A8J3KKF3-F1
#
_entry.id   AF-A0A8J3KKF3-F1
#
_cell.length_a   1.000
_cell.length_b   1.000
_cell.length_c   1.000
_cell.angle_alpha   90.00
_cell.angle_beta   90.00
_cell.angle_gamma   90.00
#
_symmetry.space_group_name_H-M   'P 1'
#
loop_
_entity.id
_entity.type
_entity.pdbx_description
1 polymer ?
#
loop_
_entity_poly.entity_id
_entity_poly.type
_entity_poly.pdbx_seq_one_letter_code
_entity_poly.pdbx_strand_id
1 'polypeptide(L)'
;MRRTVRLTVALLAALTLAAGTPAAARPAPTEPQWTPLTYTSAPADNPLKGFMPYAGSYQTFPYSMEWFYLPVRDVMTGPKQFRWDAVERQLNAIAARGHQAVFRFYLDYPGKPTGIPQYLLDQGLATHPTTTSATTASASPPTTVTRAWSPPCRTSSPRSGASTTATRASASSPSA
;
A
#
# COMPACT_ATOMS: atom_id res chain seq x y z
N MET A 1 -12.42 -82.38 -29.68
CA MET A 1 -11.29 -81.50 -30.07
C MET A 1 -10.55 -81.09 -28.81
N ARG A 2 -9.27 -81.47 -28.72
CA ARG A 2 -8.41 -81.32 -27.53
C ARG A 2 -7.46 -80.14 -27.74
N ARG A 3 -7.12 -79.42 -26.66
CA ARG A 3 -5.77 -78.93 -26.24
C ARG A 3 -5.90 -77.58 -25.51
N THR A 4 -5.90 -77.59 -24.18
CA THR A 4 -4.75 -77.46 -23.25
C THR A 4 -4.22 -76.04 -23.09
N VAL A 5 -4.41 -75.52 -21.87
CA VAL A 5 -3.67 -74.44 -21.22
C VAL A 5 -2.16 -74.72 -21.25
N ARG A 6 -1.34 -73.71 -21.55
CA ARG A 6 0.09 -73.65 -21.20
C ARG A 6 0.46 -72.23 -20.74
N LEU A 7 0.74 -72.11 -19.45
CA LEU A 7 1.62 -71.09 -18.87
C LEU A 7 3.06 -71.29 -19.37
N THR A 8 3.81 -70.19 -19.61
CA THR A 8 5.24 -69.98 -19.24
C THR A 8 5.73 -68.62 -19.80
N VAL A 9 6.11 -67.66 -18.94
CA VAL A 9 7.52 -67.23 -18.62
C VAL A 9 8.18 -66.49 -19.81
N ALA A 10 8.67 -65.24 -19.75
CA ALA A 10 9.68 -64.72 -18.83
C ALA A 10 9.76 -63.18 -18.83
N LEU A 11 10.10 -62.66 -17.65
CA LEU A 11 10.83 -61.45 -17.30
C LEU A 11 11.70 -60.81 -18.41
N LEU A 12 11.60 -59.48 -18.57
CA LEU A 12 12.74 -58.62 -18.92
C LEU A 12 12.52 -57.24 -18.31
N ALA A 13 12.93 -57.11 -17.05
CA ALA A 13 13.25 -55.83 -16.45
C ALA A 13 14.55 -55.33 -17.07
N ALA A 14 14.47 -54.41 -18.02
CA ALA A 14 15.62 -53.64 -18.48
C ALA A 14 15.59 -52.28 -17.77
N LEU A 15 16.25 -52.25 -16.61
CA LEU A 15 16.61 -51.07 -15.85
C LEU A 15 17.61 -50.27 -16.70
N THR A 16 17.14 -49.30 -17.49
CA THR A 16 18.02 -48.36 -18.19
C THR A 16 18.53 -47.33 -17.19
N LEU A 17 19.66 -47.66 -16.58
CA LEU A 17 20.51 -46.73 -15.83
C LEU A 17 21.09 -45.72 -16.83
N ALA A 18 20.33 -44.66 -17.15
CA ALA A 18 20.86 -43.51 -17.87
C ALA A 18 21.86 -42.81 -16.93
N ALA A 19 23.14 -43.15 -17.10
CA ALA A 19 24.25 -42.47 -16.45
C ALA A 19 24.11 -40.96 -16.72
N GLY A 20 23.95 -40.19 -15.64
CA GLY A 20 23.91 -38.74 -15.70
C GLY A 20 25.19 -38.22 -16.31
N THR A 21 25.11 -37.70 -17.54
CA THR A 21 26.09 -36.75 -18.04
C THR A 21 26.07 -35.57 -17.09
N PRO A 22 27.18 -35.19 -16.43
CA PRO A 22 27.19 -33.94 -15.69
C PRO A 22 26.91 -32.83 -16.69
N ALA A 23 25.80 -32.11 -16.49
CA ALA A 23 25.55 -30.88 -17.19
C ALA A 23 26.73 -29.95 -16.85
N ALA A 24 27.66 -29.78 -17.78
CA ALA A 24 28.68 -28.76 -17.64
C ALA A 24 27.93 -27.44 -17.44
N ALA A 25 28.06 -26.86 -16.25
CA ALA A 25 27.49 -25.57 -15.95
C ALA A 25 28.06 -24.59 -16.99
N ARG A 26 27.19 -24.11 -17.89
CA ARG A 26 27.57 -23.09 -18.87
C ARG A 26 28.06 -21.89 -18.05
N PRO A 27 29.26 -21.35 -18.30
CA PRO A 27 29.72 -20.17 -17.59
C PRO A 27 28.65 -19.08 -17.75
N ALA A 28 28.17 -18.56 -16.63
CA ALA A 28 27.29 -17.41 -16.65
C ALA A 28 28.02 -16.29 -17.40
N PRO A 29 27.37 -15.57 -18.33
CA PRO A 29 28.01 -14.45 -19.00
C PRO A 29 28.56 -13.49 -17.93
N THR A 30 29.87 -13.26 -17.98
CA THR A 30 30.63 -12.49 -16.98
C THR A 30 30.33 -10.99 -17.03
N GLU A 31 29.52 -10.54 -17.99
CA GLU A 31 29.08 -9.15 -18.10
C GLU A 31 27.56 -9.07 -18.29
N PRO A 32 26.91 -8.01 -17.76
CA PRO A 32 25.48 -7.79 -17.97
C PRO A 32 25.21 -7.66 -19.47
N GLN A 33 24.58 -8.68 -20.06
CA GLN A 33 24.20 -8.68 -21.46
C GLN A 33 22.98 -7.76 -21.64
N TRP A 34 23.22 -6.54 -22.10
CA TRP A 34 22.14 -5.62 -22.48
C TRP A 34 21.44 -6.13 -23.74
N THR A 35 20.15 -6.45 -23.60
CA THR A 35 19.32 -6.80 -24.75
C THR A 35 18.54 -5.55 -25.16
N PRO A 36 18.80 -4.96 -26.34
CA PRO A 36 18.01 -3.85 -26.83
C PRO A 36 16.59 -4.35 -27.12
N LEU A 37 15.59 -3.74 -26.47
CA LEU A 37 14.19 -4.02 -26.72
C LEU A 37 13.67 -3.06 -27.79
N THR A 38 13.05 -3.59 -28.84
CA THR A 38 12.31 -2.76 -29.79
C THR A 38 11.11 -2.15 -29.10
N TYR A 39 10.97 -0.82 -29.16
CA TYR A 39 9.80 -0.14 -28.62
C TYR A 39 8.53 -0.67 -29.31
N THR A 40 7.54 -1.03 -28.50
CA THR A 40 6.17 -1.26 -28.95
C THR A 40 5.23 -0.47 -28.06
N SER A 41 4.11 -0.01 -28.62
CA SER A 41 3.05 0.59 -27.82
C SER A 41 2.57 -0.42 -26.78
N ALA A 42 2.52 -0.01 -25.52
CA ALA A 42 1.94 -0.88 -24.51
C ALA A 42 0.45 -1.07 -24.77
N PRO A 43 -0.10 -2.27 -24.48
CA PRO A 43 -1.54 -2.47 -24.43
C PRO A 43 -2.21 -1.42 -23.54
N ALA A 44 -3.39 -0.92 -23.94
CA ALA A 44 -4.12 0.11 -23.19
C ALA A 44 -4.58 -0.38 -21.81
N ASP A 45 -4.63 -1.70 -21.62
CA ASP A 45 -4.95 -2.41 -20.39
C ASP A 45 -3.71 -2.76 -19.55
N ASN A 46 -2.50 -2.35 -19.95
CA ASN A 46 -1.28 -2.61 -19.19
C ASN A 46 -1.35 -1.96 -17.79
N PRO A 47 -1.37 -2.74 -16.69
CA PRO A 47 -1.52 -2.20 -15.33
C PRO A 47 -0.33 -1.34 -14.89
N LEU A 48 0.81 -1.40 -15.57
CA LEU A 48 1.97 -0.56 -15.28
C LEU A 48 1.93 0.81 -15.98
N LYS A 49 0.88 1.10 -16.75
CA LYS A 49 0.72 2.37 -17.50
C LYS A 49 -0.75 2.83 -17.46
N GLY A 50 -0.97 4.14 -17.53
CA GLY A 50 -2.31 4.72 -17.62
C GLY A 50 -2.86 5.30 -16.32
N PHE A 51 -4.10 5.77 -16.38
CA PHE A 51 -4.79 6.41 -15.26
C PHE A 51 -5.39 5.39 -14.30
N MET A 52 -5.48 5.77 -13.04
CA MET A 52 -6.12 4.99 -11.98
C MET A 52 -7.21 5.86 -11.32
N PRO A 53 -8.45 5.83 -11.83
CA PRO A 53 -9.56 6.53 -11.20
C PRO A 53 -9.94 5.90 -9.87
N TYR A 54 -10.78 6.59 -9.11
CA TYR A 54 -11.52 5.96 -8.03
C TYR A 54 -12.39 4.81 -8.57
N ALA A 55 -12.70 3.83 -7.73
CA ALA A 55 -13.46 2.67 -8.18
C ALA A 55 -14.83 3.05 -8.76
N GLY A 56 -15.14 2.55 -9.95
CA GLY A 56 -16.33 2.94 -10.70
C GLY A 56 -16.26 2.61 -12.20
N SER A 57 -17.27 3.10 -12.92
CA SER A 57 -17.40 2.94 -14.37
C SER A 57 -17.33 4.30 -15.06
N TYR A 58 -16.33 4.48 -15.92
CA TYR A 58 -16.08 5.73 -16.63
C TYR A 58 -15.90 5.46 -18.12
N GLN A 59 -16.39 6.35 -18.97
CA GLN A 59 -16.27 6.24 -20.44
C GLN A 59 -15.30 7.27 -21.03
N THR A 60 -14.82 8.22 -20.22
CA THR A 60 -14.06 9.38 -20.70
C THR A 60 -12.62 9.06 -21.09
N PHE A 61 -12.04 7.97 -20.56
CA PHE A 61 -10.68 7.51 -20.88
C PHE A 61 -10.54 6.01 -20.61
N PRO A 62 -9.60 5.31 -21.26
CA PRO A 62 -9.28 3.92 -20.95
C PRO A 62 -8.50 3.79 -19.64
N TYR A 63 -8.82 2.78 -18.84
CA TYR A 63 -8.12 2.45 -17.59
C TYR A 63 -8.26 0.95 -17.29
N SER A 64 -7.27 0.39 -16.58
CA SER A 64 -7.29 -1.00 -16.11
C SER A 64 -6.99 -1.17 -14.63
N MET A 65 -6.77 -0.05 -13.91
CA MET A 65 -6.61 -0.03 -12.46
C MET A 65 -7.65 0.88 -11.82
N GLU A 66 -8.10 0.51 -10.63
CA GLU A 66 -9.06 1.29 -9.84
C GLU A 66 -8.56 1.48 -8.41
N TRP A 67 -8.78 2.67 -7.86
CA TRP A 67 -8.39 3.04 -6.51
C TRP A 67 -9.58 3.10 -5.54
N PHE A 68 -9.44 2.59 -4.33
CA PHE A 68 -10.41 2.89 -3.26
C PHE A 68 -9.78 2.97 -1.87
N TYR A 69 -10.52 3.59 -0.95
CA TYR A 69 -10.17 3.67 0.47
C TYR A 69 -11.09 2.76 1.28
N LEU A 70 -10.55 2.13 2.32
CA LEU A 70 -11.34 1.42 3.33
C LEU A 70 -10.91 1.82 4.74
N PRO A 71 -11.84 2.05 5.67
CA PRO A 71 -11.45 2.25 7.05
C PRO A 71 -11.01 0.93 7.68
N VAL A 72 -10.02 0.96 8.56
CA VAL A 72 -9.55 -0.25 9.28
C VAL A 72 -10.68 -0.85 10.13
N ARG A 73 -11.58 -0.02 10.68
CA ARG A 73 -12.73 -0.45 11.50
C ARG A 73 -13.69 -1.42 10.82
N ASP A 74 -13.76 -1.40 9.48
CA ASP A 74 -14.64 -2.29 8.73
C ASP A 74 -14.03 -3.70 8.61
N VAL A 75 -12.72 -3.81 8.83
CA VAL A 75 -11.97 -5.07 8.73
C VAL A 75 -11.63 -5.62 10.10
N MET A 76 -11.11 -4.80 11.00
CA MET A 76 -10.64 -5.25 12.31
C MET A 76 -11.73 -5.03 13.36
N THR A 77 -12.32 -6.13 13.84
CA THR A 77 -13.44 -6.11 14.81
C THR A 77 -12.98 -6.42 16.24
N GLY A 78 -11.76 -6.90 16.41
CA GLY A 78 -11.11 -7.14 17.70
C GLY A 78 -9.61 -7.36 17.54
N PRO A 79 -8.85 -7.54 18.64
CA PRO A 79 -7.38 -7.63 18.60
C PRO A 79 -6.80 -8.68 17.65
N LYS A 80 -7.56 -9.75 17.38
CA LYS A 80 -7.21 -10.85 16.48
C LYS A 80 -8.41 -11.30 15.62
N GLN A 81 -9.41 -10.44 15.45
CA GLN A 81 -10.65 -10.76 14.75
C GLN A 81 -10.80 -9.87 13.52
N PHE A 82 -10.96 -10.48 12.35
CA PHE A 82 -10.99 -9.80 11.07
C PHE A 82 -12.21 -10.24 10.24
N ARG A 83 -12.86 -9.29 9.59
CA ARG A 83 -13.94 -9.50 8.63
C ARG A 83 -13.53 -8.90 7.29
N TRP A 84 -13.42 -9.73 6.26
CA TRP A 84 -12.92 -9.30 4.96
C TRP A 84 -14.02 -8.94 3.96
N ASP A 85 -15.30 -9.08 4.34
CA ASP A 85 -16.48 -8.89 3.49
C ASP A 85 -16.44 -7.56 2.70
N ALA A 86 -16.02 -6.47 3.34
CA ALA A 86 -15.97 -5.15 2.71
C ALA A 86 -14.87 -5.05 1.64
N VAL A 87 -13.72 -5.68 1.88
CA VAL A 87 -12.60 -5.75 0.94
C VAL A 87 -12.99 -6.63 -0.24
N GLU A 88 -13.47 -7.84 0.04
CA GLU A 88 -13.85 -8.82 -0.99
C GLU A 88 -14.94 -8.27 -1.91
N ARG A 89 -15.95 -7.58 -1.37
CA ARG A 89 -16.99 -6.94 -2.18
C ARG A 89 -16.43 -5.93 -3.16
N GLN A 90 -15.46 -5.11 -2.75
CA GLN A 90 -14.82 -4.14 -3.65
C GLN A 90 -13.94 -4.83 -4.69
N LEU A 91 -13.12 -5.79 -4.28
CA LEU A 91 -12.26 -6.55 -5.18
C LEU A 91 -13.08 -7.30 -6.23
N ASN A 92 -14.17 -7.97 -5.83
CA ASN A 92 -15.07 -8.68 -6.74
C ASN A 92 -15.76 -7.72 -7.72
N ALA A 93 -16.18 -6.54 -7.26
CA ALA A 93 -16.77 -5.53 -8.14
C ALA A 93 -15.77 -5.03 -9.20
N ILE A 94 -14.52 -4.75 -8.80
CA ILE A 94 -13.45 -4.31 -9.70
C ILE A 94 -13.05 -5.43 -10.68
N ALA A 95 -12.90 -6.66 -10.18
CA ALA A 95 -12.58 -7.82 -11.00
C ALA A 95 -13.69 -8.13 -12.02
N ALA A 96 -14.97 -7.92 -11.67
CA ALA A 96 -16.09 -8.08 -12.61
C ALA A 96 -16.04 -7.10 -13.80
N ARG A 97 -15.30 -5.99 -13.67
CA ARG A 97 -15.00 -5.06 -14.77
C ARG A 97 -13.71 -5.42 -15.53
N GLY A 98 -12.99 -6.46 -15.12
CA GLY A 98 -11.71 -6.86 -15.71
C GLY A 98 -10.53 -5.97 -15.28
N HIS A 99 -10.68 -5.21 -14.19
CA HIS A 99 -9.67 -4.27 -13.71
C HIS A 99 -8.90 -4.81 -12.50
N GLN A 100 -7.77 -4.19 -12.19
CA GLN A 100 -6.99 -4.43 -10.98
C GLN A 100 -7.30 -3.38 -9.92
N ALA A 101 -7.14 -3.76 -8.66
CA ALA A 101 -7.42 -2.88 -7.52
C ALA A 101 -6.14 -2.41 -6.85
N VAL A 102 -6.08 -1.12 -6.54
CA VAL A 102 -5.16 -0.56 -5.57
C VAL A 102 -5.99 0.06 -4.47
N PHE A 103 -5.65 -0.20 -3.21
CA PHE A 103 -6.43 0.35 -2.11
C PHE A 103 -5.54 0.70 -0.93
N ARG A 104 -6.08 1.58 -0.08
CA ARG A 104 -5.42 1.99 1.14
C ARG A 104 -6.37 1.94 2.31
N PHE A 105 -5.92 1.27 3.37
CA PHE A 105 -6.58 1.36 4.67
C PHE A 105 -6.30 2.71 5.32
N TYR A 106 -7.31 3.30 5.94
CA TYR A 106 -7.15 4.51 6.74
C TYR A 106 -7.67 4.34 8.17
N LEU A 107 -6.98 5.00 9.10
CA LEU A 107 -7.43 5.20 10.49
C LEU A 107 -8.11 6.57 10.64
N ASP A 108 -7.57 7.56 9.95
CA ASP A 108 -8.11 8.91 9.90
C ASP A 108 -8.10 9.40 8.45
N TYR A 109 -9.18 10.07 8.03
CA TYR A 109 -9.30 10.65 6.70
C TYR A 109 -10.19 11.90 6.76
N PRO A 110 -9.70 13.07 6.31
CA PRO A 110 -10.46 14.32 6.39
C PRO A 110 -11.86 14.21 5.76
N GLY A 111 -12.88 14.67 6.49
CA GLY A 111 -14.27 14.63 6.03
C GLY A 111 -14.90 13.23 5.93
N LYS A 112 -14.24 12.19 6.44
CA LYS A 112 -14.80 10.84 6.57
C LYS A 112 -14.93 10.46 8.05
N PRO A 113 -15.87 9.55 8.39
CA PRO A 113 -15.93 8.96 9.72
C PRO A 113 -14.59 8.36 10.14
N THR A 114 -14.34 8.28 11.45
CA THR A 114 -13.15 7.61 11.98
C THR A 114 -13.01 6.20 11.41
N GLY A 115 -11.80 5.85 10.98
CA GLY A 115 -11.44 4.51 10.54
C GLY A 115 -10.85 3.65 11.65
N ILE A 116 -10.76 4.17 12.88
CA ILE A 116 -10.23 3.45 14.04
C ILE A 116 -11.21 2.33 14.45
N PRO A 117 -10.72 1.08 14.63
CA PRO A 117 -11.52 -0.01 15.19
C PRO A 117 -12.21 0.35 16.49
N GLN A 118 -13.51 0.04 16.59
CA GLN A 118 -14.34 0.43 17.74
C GLN A 118 -13.77 -0.08 19.07
N TYR A 119 -13.29 -1.32 19.11
CA TYR A 119 -12.75 -1.92 20.34
C TYR A 119 -11.54 -1.14 20.91
N LEU A 120 -10.77 -0.43 20.09
CA LEU A 120 -9.66 0.41 20.57
C LEU A 120 -10.18 1.70 21.21
N LEU A 121 -11.24 2.29 20.63
CA LEU A 121 -11.89 3.47 21.20
C LEU A 121 -12.54 3.12 22.55
N ASP A 122 -13.20 1.96 22.62
CA ASP A 122 -13.83 1.46 23.85
C ASP A 122 -12.78 1.17 24.95
N GLN A 123 -11.55 0.83 24.57
CA GLN A 123 -10.40 0.64 25.46
C GLN A 123 -9.71 1.96 25.86
N GLY A 124 -10.24 3.11 25.44
CA GLY A 124 -9.73 4.42 25.82
C GLY A 124 -8.57 4.92 24.97
N LEU A 125 -8.44 4.47 23.71
CA LEU A 125 -7.46 5.04 22.78
C LEU A 125 -7.65 6.56 22.65
N ALA A 126 -6.59 7.31 22.95
CA ALA A 126 -6.58 8.76 22.79
C ALA A 126 -6.53 9.15 21.31
N THR A 127 -7.43 10.03 20.90
CA THR A 127 -7.53 10.56 19.53
C THR A 127 -7.46 12.08 19.57
N HIS A 128 -6.80 12.66 18.58
CA HIS A 128 -6.66 14.10 18.44
C HIS A 128 -7.29 14.54 17.11
N PRO A 129 -8.11 15.60 17.12
CA PRO A 129 -8.64 16.14 15.88
C PRO A 129 -7.49 16.71 15.04
N THR A 130 -7.38 16.26 13.80
CA THR A 130 -6.49 16.88 12.81
C THR A 130 -7.21 18.07 12.19
N THR A 131 -6.76 19.28 12.54
CA THR A 131 -7.12 20.52 11.85
C THR A 131 -6.23 20.66 10.62
N THR A 132 -6.74 20.29 9.45
CA THR A 132 -6.12 20.70 8.19
C THR A 132 -6.55 22.13 7.87
N SER A 133 -5.62 22.94 7.37
CA SER A 133 -5.81 24.38 7.08
C SER A 133 -6.95 24.69 6.09
N ALA A 134 -7.56 23.67 5.49
CA ALA A 134 -8.74 23.74 4.65
C ALA A 134 -9.95 23.14 5.38
N THR A 135 -10.62 23.93 6.22
CA THR A 135 -12.01 23.86 6.75
C THR A 135 -12.75 22.50 6.76
N THR A 136 -12.07 21.37 6.97
CA THR A 136 -12.71 20.05 7.11
C THR A 136 -11.97 19.30 8.20
N ALA A 137 -12.46 19.43 9.44
CA ALA A 137 -11.95 18.67 10.55
C ALA A 137 -12.10 17.16 10.30
N SER A 138 -11.12 16.38 10.73
CA SER A 138 -11.30 14.94 10.89
C SER A 138 -12.53 14.65 11.77
N ALA A 139 -13.33 13.66 11.39
CA ALA A 139 -14.47 13.20 12.20
C ALA A 139 -14.06 12.18 13.28
N SER A 140 -12.77 12.08 13.60
CA SER A 140 -12.33 11.31 14.76
C SER A 140 -12.88 11.95 16.03
N PRO A 141 -13.60 11.20 16.89
CA PRO A 141 -14.16 11.77 18.11
C PRO A 141 -13.01 12.28 18.98
N PRO A 142 -13.08 13.48 19.58
CA PRO A 142 -12.03 13.95 20.46
C PRO A 142 -12.08 13.17 21.79
N THR A 143 -10.98 12.56 22.22
CA THR A 143 -10.85 12.07 23.60
C THR A 143 -10.13 13.14 24.41
N THR A 144 -10.82 13.78 25.37
CA THR A 144 -10.18 14.69 26.32
C THR A 144 -9.35 13.86 27.31
N VAL A 145 -8.04 13.70 27.04
CA VAL A 145 -7.09 13.22 28.04
C VAL A 145 -6.18 14.38 28.44
N THR A 146 -6.37 14.84 29.67
CA THR A 146 -5.56 15.84 30.37
C THR A 146 -4.18 15.28 30.70
N ARG A 147 -3.31 15.18 29.70
CA ARG A 147 -1.85 15.30 29.83
C ARG A 147 -1.31 15.42 28.41
N ALA A 148 -1.15 16.67 27.96
CA ALA A 148 -0.40 16.95 26.75
C ALA A 148 0.98 16.29 26.90
N TRP A 149 1.31 15.40 25.98
CA TRP A 149 2.67 14.96 25.79
C TRP A 149 3.50 16.20 25.42
N SER A 150 4.41 16.62 26.31
CA SER A 150 5.38 17.68 26.02
C SER A 150 6.57 17.07 25.28
N PRO A 151 6.88 17.50 24.03
CA PRO A 151 8.14 17.13 23.41
C PRO A 151 9.30 17.69 24.25
N PRO A 152 10.42 16.97 24.42
CA PRO A 152 11.60 17.54 25.04
C PRO A 152 12.04 18.76 24.22
N CYS A 153 12.13 19.91 24.87
CA CYS A 153 12.60 21.16 24.29
C CYS A 153 13.91 20.92 23.51
N ARG A 154 13.90 21.20 22.21
CA ARG A 154 15.11 21.35 21.42
C ARG A 154 15.86 22.54 22.00
N THR A 155 16.95 22.27 22.72
CA THR A 155 17.88 23.30 23.20
C THR A 155 18.51 23.97 21.98
N SER A 156 18.03 25.16 21.64
CA SER A 156 18.74 26.06 20.74
C SER A 156 19.97 26.57 21.48
N SER A 157 21.14 26.02 21.14
CA SER A 157 22.44 26.51 21.60
C SER A 157 22.65 27.94 21.06
N PRO A 158 23.01 28.94 21.89
CA PRO A 158 23.20 30.31 21.44
C PRO A 158 24.58 30.45 20.77
N ARG A 159 24.60 30.74 19.46
CA ARG A 159 25.82 31.20 18.76
C ARG A 159 26.08 32.64 19.17
N SER A 160 26.98 32.81 20.15
CA SER A 160 27.67 34.05 20.49
C SER A 160 28.35 34.66 19.25
N GLY A 161 28.13 35.96 19.02
CA GLY A 161 28.73 36.71 17.92
C GLY A 161 28.38 38.20 17.95
N ALA A 162 28.97 38.91 18.92
CA ALA A 162 29.36 40.33 18.92
C ALA A 162 28.33 41.45 18.63
N SER A 163 28.05 42.20 19.70
CA SER A 163 27.95 43.67 19.86
C SER A 163 28.21 44.53 18.60
N THR A 164 27.52 45.66 18.36
CA THR A 164 27.68 46.90 19.14
C THR A 164 26.65 47.97 18.69
N THR A 165 26.16 48.72 19.69
CA THR A 165 25.65 50.11 19.70
C THR A 165 24.19 50.43 19.34
N ALA A 166 23.56 51.03 20.36
CA ALA A 166 22.24 51.60 20.41
C ALA A 166 22.16 53.06 19.91
N THR A 167 20.92 53.54 19.83
CA THR A 167 20.45 54.94 20.03
C THR A 167 20.08 55.69 18.75
N ARG A 168 18.78 55.92 18.52
CA ARG A 168 18.08 57.16 18.93
C ARG A 168 16.61 57.13 18.49
N ALA A 169 15.74 57.53 19.41
CA ALA A 169 14.32 57.77 19.20
C ALA A 169 14.08 59.14 18.53
N SER A 170 13.05 59.24 17.69
CA SER A 170 12.18 60.43 17.63
C SER A 170 10.92 60.13 16.82
N ALA A 171 9.77 60.09 17.50
CA ALA A 171 8.47 60.22 16.88
C ALA A 171 8.19 61.69 16.54
N SER A 172 7.57 61.96 15.40
CA SER A 172 6.72 63.14 15.19
C SER A 172 5.72 62.86 14.05
N SER A 173 4.44 62.77 14.40
CA SER A 173 3.29 63.04 13.51
C SER A 173 3.13 64.58 13.36
N PRO A 174 2.16 65.15 12.60
CA PRO A 174 1.03 64.56 11.87
C PRO A 174 0.71 65.15 10.46
N SER A 175 -0.32 64.57 9.84
CA SER A 175 -1.33 65.14 8.91
C SER A 175 -0.94 65.82 7.59
N ALA A 176 -1.42 65.24 6.48
CA ALA A 176 -2.52 65.78 5.67
C ALA A 176 -3.18 64.64 4.89
#